data_AF-A0AAW1VMC8-F1
#
_entry.id   AF-A0AAW1VMC8-F1
#
_cell.length_a   1.000
_cell.length_b   1.000
_cell.length_c   1.000
_cell.angle_alpha   90.00
_cell.angle_beta   90.00
_cell.angle_gamma   90.00
#
_symmetry.space_group_name_H-M   'P 1'
#
loop_
_entity.id
_entity.type
_entity.pdbx_description
1 polymer ?
#
loop_
_entity_poly.entity_id
_entity_poly.type
_entity_poly.pdbx_seq_one_letter_code
_entity_poly.pdbx_strand_id
1 'polypeptide(L)'
;MFHGTTATGLKCLDPVFFLLNPSPIYTVQLLEKVSSKVSMCLDGSTSRFDVANYVQRELAEALGFECTRLTRRDKYLILAGNEGKACKS
;
A
#
# COMPACT_ATOMS: atom_id res chain seq x y z
N MET A 1 16.24 -10.23 -4.96
CA MET A 1 14.92 -10.75 -4.56
C MET A 1 13.88 -10.20 -5.53
N PHE A 2 13.01 -11.06 -6.06
CA PHE A 2 11.90 -10.71 -6.94
C PHE A 2 10.71 -10.27 -6.08
N HIS A 3 10.24 -9.05 -6.29
CA HIS A 3 9.10 -8.45 -5.60
C HIS A 3 7.89 -8.34 -6.55
N GLY A 4 7.59 -9.44 -7.24
CA GLY A 4 6.48 -9.49 -8.19
C GLY A 4 5.15 -9.45 -7.45
N THR A 5 4.42 -8.34 -7.60
CA THR A 5 3.01 -8.25 -7.21
C THR A 5 2.22 -7.81 -8.44
N THR A 6 1.05 -8.42 -8.64
CA THR A 6 0.28 -8.23 -9.87
C THR A 6 -0.62 -7.01 -9.75
N ALA A 7 -0.23 -5.93 -10.43
CA ALA A 7 -1.09 -4.75 -10.59
C ALA A 7 -2.18 -4.96 -11.66
N THR A 8 -1.89 -5.77 -12.69
CA THR A 8 -2.79 -6.13 -13.81
C THR A 8 -2.69 -7.62 -14.15
N GLY A 9 -3.80 -8.24 -14.56
CA GLY A 9 -3.85 -9.67 -14.87
C GLY A 9 -4.35 -10.52 -13.69
N LEU A 10 -3.85 -11.76 -13.57
CA LEU A 10 -4.34 -12.74 -12.61
C LEU A 10 -3.65 -12.60 -11.24
N LYS A 11 -4.25 -11.82 -10.33
CA LYS A 11 -3.74 -11.65 -8.95
C LYS A 11 -3.51 -12.95 -8.18
N CYS A 12 -4.20 -14.03 -8.52
CA CYS A 12 -4.00 -15.33 -7.90
C CYS A 12 -2.61 -15.94 -8.17
N LEU A 13 -1.83 -15.37 -9.09
CA LEU A 13 -0.47 -15.81 -9.40
C LEU A 13 0.60 -15.18 -8.49
N ASP A 14 0.28 -14.19 -7.65
CA ASP A 14 1.24 -13.54 -6.74
C ASP A 14 2.04 -14.54 -5.87
N PRO A 15 1.42 -15.61 -5.30
CA PRO A 15 2.18 -16.62 -4.57
C PRO A 15 3.20 -17.38 -5.43
N VAL A 16 2.86 -17.66 -6.71
CA VAL A 16 3.78 -18.34 -7.64
C VAL A 16 4.99 -17.46 -7.90
N PHE A 17 4.76 -16.17 -8.16
CA PHE A 17 5.83 -15.18 -8.35
C PHE A 17 6.73 -15.06 -7.14
N PHE A 18 6.18 -15.07 -5.92
CA PHE A 18 6.98 -15.05 -4.70
C PHE A 18 7.94 -16.24 -4.61
N LEU A 19 7.46 -17.45 -4.97
CA LEU A 19 8.24 -18.69 -4.95
C LEU A 19 9.34 -18.77 -6.02
N LEU A 20 9.39 -17.83 -6.97
CA LEU A 20 10.50 -17.72 -7.92
C LEU A 20 11.79 -17.19 -7.27
N ASN A 21 11.74 -16.72 -6.03
CA ASN A 21 12.92 -16.40 -5.26
C ASN A 21 13.64 -17.69 -4.81
N PRO A 22 14.92 -17.92 -5.16
CA PRO A 22 15.66 -19.11 -4.74
C PRO A 22 15.75 -19.29 -3.22
N SER A 23 15.69 -18.19 -2.47
CA SER A 23 15.60 -18.17 -1.01
C SER A 23 14.65 -17.04 -0.57
N PRO A 24 13.36 -17.34 -0.33
CA PRO A 24 12.40 -16.34 0.12
C PRO A 24 12.60 -16.04 1.60
N ILE A 25 13.11 -14.85 1.90
CA ILE A 25 13.33 -14.34 3.26
C ILE A 25 12.62 -12.99 3.39
N TYR A 26 11.99 -12.73 4.52
CA TYR A 26 11.41 -11.42 4.82
C TYR A 26 11.67 -11.06 6.27
N THR A 27 11.87 -9.76 6.52
CA THR A 27 11.98 -9.19 7.86
C THR A 27 10.67 -8.51 8.17
N VAL A 28 10.10 -8.81 9.33
CA VAL A 28 8.87 -8.15 9.81
C VAL A 28 9.23 -7.25 10.98
N GLN A 29 8.79 -6.01 10.91
CA GLN A 29 8.81 -5.07 12.02
C GLN A 29 7.38 -4.66 12.34
N LEU A 30 6.99 -4.80 13.60
CA LEU A 30 5.69 -4.36 14.08
C LEU A 30 5.81 -2.93 14.60
N LEU A 31 5.05 -2.02 14.01
CA LEU A 31 4.93 -0.63 14.45
C LEU A 31 3.85 -0.47 15.51
N GLU A 32 3.84 0.68 16.17
CA GLU A 32 2.79 1.02 17.14
C GLU A 32 1.41 1.10 16.47
N LYS A 33 0.36 0.74 17.23
CA LYS A 33 -1.01 0.78 16.73
C LYS A 33 -1.43 2.23 16.49
N VAL A 34 -2.14 2.46 15.40
CA VAL A 34 -2.78 3.76 15.15
C VAL A 34 -3.79 4.03 16.26
N SER A 35 -3.56 5.11 17.02
CA SER A 35 -4.42 5.50 18.15
C SER A 35 -5.86 5.67 17.72
N SER A 36 -6.79 5.28 18.60
CA SER A 36 -8.23 5.43 18.36
C SER A 36 -8.62 6.87 18.08
N LYS A 37 -7.97 7.85 18.71
CA LYS A 37 -8.17 9.29 18.47
C LYS A 37 -7.80 9.74 17.05
N VAL A 38 -6.81 9.11 16.43
CA VAL A 38 -6.44 9.36 15.03
C VAL A 38 -7.40 8.62 14.09
N SER A 39 -7.87 7.43 14.48
CA SER A 39 -8.77 6.61 13.67
C SER A 39 -10.23 7.07 13.69
N MET A 40 -10.64 7.81 14.72
CA MET A 40 -12.03 8.17 14.96
C MET A 40 -12.37 9.48 14.25
N CYS A 41 -13.11 9.36 13.15
CA CYS A 41 -13.80 10.48 12.51
C CYS A 41 -15.06 10.92 13.30
N LEU A 42 -15.10 10.74 14.63
CA LEU A 42 -16.32 10.90 15.43
C LEU A 42 -16.77 12.36 15.51
N ASP A 43 -15.83 13.29 15.36
CA ASP A 43 -15.97 14.73 15.50
C ASP A 43 -16.03 15.44 14.13
N GLY A 44 -15.85 14.68 13.04
CA GLY A 44 -15.73 15.22 11.68
C GLY A 44 -14.41 15.95 11.36
N SER A 45 -13.47 16.03 12.31
CA SER A 45 -12.22 16.80 12.16
C SER A 45 -11.13 16.09 11.35
N THR A 46 -11.13 14.76 11.31
CA THR A 46 -10.05 13.97 10.69
C THR A 46 -10.62 13.06 9.62
N SER A 47 -10.19 13.25 8.37
CA SER A 47 -10.68 12.47 7.25
C SER A 47 -9.95 11.12 7.15
N ARG A 48 -10.59 10.15 6.51
CA ARG A 48 -9.97 8.85 6.14
C ARG A 48 -8.69 9.03 5.32
N PHE A 49 -8.56 10.14 4.59
CA PHE A 49 -7.34 10.46 3.85
C PHE A 49 -6.21 10.91 4.77
N ASP A 50 -6.52 11.68 5.83
CA ASP A 50 -5.52 12.10 6.82
C ASP A 50 -4.94 10.90 7.57
N VAL A 51 -5.78 9.94 7.94
CA VAL A 51 -5.35 8.68 8.56
C VAL A 51 -4.48 7.87 7.60
N ALA A 52 -4.86 7.76 6.33
CA ALA A 52 -4.06 7.06 5.33
C ALA A 52 -2.69 7.73 5.12
N ASN A 53 -2.66 9.06 5.03
CA ASN A 53 -1.41 9.83 4.89
C ASN A 53 -0.51 9.68 6.13
N TYR A 54 -1.08 9.67 7.33
CA TYR A 54 -0.35 9.38 8.57
C TYR A 54 0.30 7.99 8.50
N VAL A 55 -0.48 6.94 8.25
CA VAL A 55 0.03 5.56 8.16
C VAL A 55 1.09 5.41 7.08
N GLN A 56 0.90 6.04 5.92
CA GLN A 56 1.90 6.02 4.85
C GLN A 56 3.23 6.65 5.29
N ARG A 57 3.20 7.74 6.06
CA ARG A 57 4.41 8.39 6.58
C ARG A 57 5.14 7.52 7.59
N GLU A 58 4.42 6.93 8.55
CA GLU A 58 5.03 6.03 9.55
C GLU A 58 5.70 4.82 8.87
N LEU A 59 5.05 4.23 7.85
CA LEU A 59 5.62 3.13 7.07
C LEU A 59 6.84 3.57 6.25
N ALA A 60 6.77 4.76 5.63
CA ALA A 60 7.86 5.29 4.84
C ALA A 60 9.10 5.56 5.72
N GLU A 61 8.92 6.14 6.90
CA GLU A 61 9.99 6.36 7.87
C GLU A 61 10.62 5.03 8.33
N ALA A 62 9.80 4.05 8.74
CA ALA A 62 10.28 2.75 9.20
C ALA A 62 11.07 1.98 8.12
N LEU A 63 10.71 2.17 6.84
CA LEU A 63 11.34 1.49 5.71
C LEU A 63 12.42 2.33 5.02
N GLY A 64 12.65 3.59 5.43
CA GLY A 64 13.61 4.49 4.80
C GLY A 64 13.22 5.00 3.41
N PHE A 65 11.92 5.15 3.15
CA PHE A 65 11.37 5.66 1.89
C PHE A 65 10.83 7.09 2.00
N GLU A 66 10.74 7.77 0.87
CA GLU A 66 10.05 9.06 0.75
C GLU A 66 8.62 8.86 0.25
N CYS A 67 7.66 9.52 0.91
CA CYS A 67 6.27 9.52 0.46
C CYS A 67 6.12 10.32 -0.84
N THR A 68 5.57 9.69 -1.88
CA THR A 68 5.30 10.39 -3.14
C THR A 68 3.97 11.15 -3.10
N ARG A 69 3.84 12.16 -3.98
CA ARG A 69 2.57 12.89 -4.20
C ARG A 69 1.69 12.24 -5.27
N LEU A 70 2.01 11.01 -5.69
CA LEU A 70 1.28 10.29 -6.72
C LEU A 70 -0.11 9.90 -6.21
N THR A 71 -1.14 10.31 -6.93
CA THR A 71 -2.50 9.89 -6.65
C THR A 71 -2.68 8.41 -6.99
N ARG A 72 -3.82 7.84 -6.56
CA ARG A 72 -4.23 6.50 -6.98
C ARG A 72 -4.25 6.36 -8.50
N ARG A 73 -4.77 7.38 -9.21
CA ARG A 73 -4.83 7.37 -10.68
C ARG A 73 -3.43 7.33 -11.28
N ASP A 74 -2.52 8.16 -10.78
CA ASP A 74 -1.14 8.23 -11.29
C ASP A 74 -0.43 6.89 -11.14
N LYS A 75 -0.54 6.27 -9.96
CA LYS A 75 0.05 4.95 -9.69
C LYS A 75 -0.46 3.87 -10.64
N TYR A 76 -1.77 3.82 -10.89
CA TYR A 76 -2.34 2.82 -11.79
C TYR A 76 -2.03 3.12 -13.27
N LEU A 77 -1.90 4.39 -13.65
CA LEU A 77 -1.47 4.71 -15.01
C LEU A 77 -0.04 4.24 -15.26
N ILE A 78 0.87 4.51 -14.30
CA ILE A 78 2.28 4.12 -14.40
C ILE A 78 2.45 2.60 -14.36
N LEU A 79 1.79 1.91 -13.43
CA LEU A 79 2.03 0.48 -13.17
C LEU A 79 1.14 -0.46 -14.01
N ALA A 80 -0.03 0.01 -14.41
CA ALA A 80 -1.11 -0.83 -14.90
C ALA A 80 -1.76 -0.31 -16.19
N GLY A 81 -1.34 0.87 -16.69
CA GLY A 81 -1.90 1.48 -17.90
C GLY A 81 -3.39 1.83 -17.81
N ASN A 82 -3.95 1.92 -16.60
CA ASN A 82 -5.37 2.23 -16.39
C ASN A 82 -5.58 3.19 -15.20
N GLU A 83 -6.81 3.66 -14.98
CA GLU A 83 -7.09 4.65 -13.92
C GLU A 83 -7.37 4.02 -12.53
N GLY A 84 -7.23 2.70 -12.41
CA GLY A 84 -7.49 1.95 -11.20
C GLY A 84 -8.95 1.94 -10.77
N LYS A 85 -9.92 2.31 -11.62
CA LYS A 85 -11.35 2.28 -11.25
C LYS A 85 -11.77 0.85 -10.88
N ALA A 86 -12.34 0.65 -9.69
CA ALA A 86 -12.95 -0.64 -9.34
C ALA A 86 -14.19 -0.82 -10.23
N CYS A 87 -14.40 -2.02 -10.77
CA CYS A 87 -15.69 -2.34 -11.39
C CYS A 87 -16.77 -2.14 -10.33
N LYS A 88 -17.77 -1.31 -10.64
CA LYS A 88 -18.97 -1.23 -9.82
C LYS A 88 -19.73 -2.53 -10.05
N SER A 89 -19.79 -3.38 -9.03
CA SER A 89 -20.77 -4.47 -8.96
C SER A 89 -22.15 -3.90 -8.68
#